data_AF-A0A564Q2C7-F1
#
_entry.id   AF-A0A564Q2C7-F1
#
_cell.length_a   1.000
_cell.length_b   1.000
_cell.length_c   1.000
_cell.angle_alpha   90.00
_cell.angle_beta   90.00
_cell.angle_gamma   90.00
#
_symmetry.space_group_name_H-M   'P 1'
#
loop_
_entity.id
_entity.type
_entity.pdbx_description
1 polymer ?
#
loop_
_entity_poly.entity_id
_entity_poly.type
_entity_poly.pdbx_seq_one_letter_code
_entity_poly.pdbx_strand_id
1 'polypeptide(L)' 'MTDYFKYETLGKDIIIQAGGGVHGHPDGSLAGARALRESVDACMEGIELKEYAKTHEELWKAIEKWGVV' A
#
# COMPACT_ATOMS: atom_id res chain seq x y z
N MET A 1 7.40 -0.96 -19.08
CA MET A 1 7.51 -2.29 -18.43
C MET A 1 8.59 -2.15 -17.39
N THR A 2 8.25 -1.48 -16.28
CA THR A 2 9.18 -0.93 -15.30
C THR A 2 8.85 -1.57 -13.95
N ASP A 3 9.80 -2.38 -13.47
CA ASP A 3 10.13 -2.69 -12.08
C ASP A 3 8.99 -3.10 -11.11
N TYR A 4 8.58 -4.37 -11.19
CA TYR A 4 7.89 -5.05 -10.09
C TYR A 4 8.88 -5.37 -8.96
N PHE A 5 8.96 -4.52 -7.94
CA PHE A 5 9.67 -4.81 -6.70
C PHE A 5 8.65 -5.00 -5.56
N LYS A 6 8.66 -6.16 -4.86
CA LYS A 6 8.73 -6.23 -3.37
C LYS A 6 8.51 -7.61 -2.70
N TYR A 7 7.80 -8.59 -3.25
CA TYR A 7 7.60 -9.92 -2.57
C TYR A 7 8.41 -11.08 -3.15
N GLU A 8 9.02 -10.93 -4.33
CA GLU A 8 9.90 -12.00 -4.85
C GLU A 8 11.14 -12.21 -3.97
N THR A 9 11.56 -11.19 -3.21
CA THR A 9 12.75 -11.26 -2.35
C THR A 9 12.48 -11.86 -0.97
N LEU A 10 11.28 -11.66 -0.42
CA LEU A 10 10.92 -12.10 0.94
C LEU A 10 9.88 -13.22 0.97
N GLY A 11 9.18 -13.47 -0.14
CA GLY A 11 8.04 -14.38 -0.20
C GLY A 11 6.74 -13.75 0.30
N LYS A 12 5.69 -14.58 0.34
CA LYS A 12 4.32 -14.17 0.76
C LYS A 12 4.06 -14.41 2.25
N ASP A 13 4.83 -15.29 2.88
CA ASP A 13 4.64 -15.70 4.27
C ASP A 13 5.45 -14.81 5.22
N ILE A 14 5.07 -13.54 5.28
CA ILE A 14 5.75 -12.52 6.07
C ILE A 14 4.77 -11.65 6.87
N ILE A 15 5.29 -10.98 7.90
CA ILE A 15 4.55 -9.97 8.67
C ILE A 15 5.10 -8.60 8.33
N ILE A 16 4.23 -7.68 7.90
CA ILE A 16 4.59 -6.29 7.62
C ILE A 16 4.33 -5.46 8.89
N GLN A 17 5.39 -4.98 9.52
CA GLN A 17 5.28 -4.05 10.65
C GLN A 17 5.17 -2.61 10.14
N ALA A 18 3.96 -2.05 10.13
CA ALA A 18 3.69 -0.69 9.68
C ALA A 18 3.24 0.20 10.85
N GLY A 19 4.20 0.83 11.53
CA GLY A 19 3.92 1.80 12.61
C GLY A 19 3.49 3.16 12.06
N GLY A 20 4.48 4.01 11.75
CA GLY A 20 4.24 5.37 11.26
C GLY A 20 3.43 5.44 9.96
N GLY A 21 3.51 4.42 9.10
CA GLY A 21 2.70 4.34 7.87
C GLY A 21 1.21 4.14 8.12
N VAL A 22 0.82 3.44 9.20
CA VAL A 22 -0.60 3.26 9.57
C VAL A 22 -1.09 4.45 10.38
N HIS A 23 -0.41 4.77 11.47
CA HIS A 23 -0.87 5.83 12.38
C HIS A 23 -0.71 7.24 11.80
N GLY A 24 0.21 7.41 10.85
CA GLY A 24 0.47 8.69 10.20
C GLY A 24 -0.45 9.00 9.02
N HIS A 25 -1.45 8.18 8.69
CA HIS A 25 -2.37 8.45 7.60
C HIS A 25 -3.18 9.73 7.85
N PRO A 26 -3.46 10.58 6.83
CA PRO A 26 -4.22 11.83 7.01
C PRO A 26 -5.54 11.67 7.76
N ASP A 27 -6.26 10.57 7.50
CA ASP A 27 -7.55 10.25 8.13
C ASP A 27 -7.43 9.30 9.35
N GLY A 28 -6.22 9.16 9.91
CA GLY A 28 -5.96 8.40 11.12
C GLY A 28 -5.77 6.89 10.94
N SER A 29 -5.61 6.20 12.06
CA SER A 29 -5.07 4.82 12.11
C SER A 29 -5.91 3.80 11.34
N LEU A 30 -7.24 3.90 11.39
CA LEU A 30 -8.11 2.96 10.66
C LEU A 30 -7.91 3.10 9.15
N ALA A 31 -7.87 4.33 8.65
CA ALA A 31 -7.65 4.61 7.24
C ALA A 31 -6.24 4.18 6.81
N GLY A 32 -5.21 4.40 7.63
CA GLY A 32 -3.86 3.89 7.34
C GLY A 32 -3.77 2.37 7.31
N ALA A 33 -4.51 1.67 8.18
CA ALA A 33 -4.58 0.21 8.15
C ALA A 33 -5.29 -0.31 6.89
N ARG A 34 -6.34 0.41 6.42
CA ARG A 34 -7.01 0.13 5.14
C ARG A 34 -6.08 0.35 3.96
N ALA A 35 -5.40 1.50 3.89
CA ALA A 35 -4.43 1.79 2.84
C ALA A 35 -3.31 0.72 2.77
N LEU A 36 -2.81 0.25 3.92
CA LEU A 36 -1.85 -0.85 3.96
C LEU A 36 -2.45 -2.13 3.39
N ARG A 37 -3.70 -2.46 3.73
CA ARG A 37 -4.38 -3.65 3.20
C ARG A 37 -4.58 -3.58 1.70
N GLU A 38 -5.10 -2.47 1.21
CA GLU A 38 -5.30 -2.20 -0.22
C GLU A 38 -3.98 -2.28 -1.00
N SER A 39 -2.86 -1.81 -0.42
CA SER A 39 -1.55 -1.96 -1.06
C SER A 39 -1.09 -3.41 -1.18
N VAL A 40 -1.42 -4.25 -0.19
CA VAL A 40 -1.12 -5.70 -0.21
C VAL A 40 -2.03 -6.40 -1.22
N ASP A 41 -3.30 -6.03 -1.30
CA ASP A 41 -4.25 -6.64 -2.25
C ASP A 41 -3.86 -6.31 -3.70
N ALA A 42 -3.59 -5.04 -4.01
CA ALA A 42 -3.05 -4.61 -5.31
C ALA A 42 -1.78 -5.38 -5.69
N CYS A 43 -0.89 -5.57 -4.72
CA CYS A 43 0.33 -6.36 -4.89
C CYS A 43 0.07 -7.81 -5.27
N MET A 44 -0.86 -8.46 -4.57
CA MET A 44 -1.21 -9.86 -4.76
C MET A 44 -1.97 -10.09 -6.07
N GLU A 45 -2.72 -9.09 -6.53
CA GLU A 45 -3.43 -9.08 -7.81
C GLU A 45 -2.54 -8.67 -8.99
N GLY A 46 -1.33 -8.17 -8.74
CA GLY A 46 -0.42 -7.69 -9.79
C GLY A 46 -0.88 -6.37 -10.44
N ILE A 47 -1.62 -5.55 -9.71
CA ILE A 47 -2.12 -4.25 -10.16
C ILE A 47 -1.19 -3.14 -9.64
N GLU A 48 -0.85 -2.17 -10.49
CA GLU A 48 -0.07 -1.00 -10.05
C GLU A 48 -0.82 -0.22 -8.96
N LEU A 49 -0.11 0.19 -7.89
CA LEU A 49 -0.71 0.90 -6.76
C LEU A 49 -1.48 2.17 -7.19
N LYS A 50 -0.96 2.92 -8.17
CA LYS A 50 -1.64 4.11 -8.70
C LYS A 50 -2.93 3.77 -9.45
N GLU A 51 -3.00 2.61 -10.10
CA GLU A 51 -4.22 2.15 -10.76
C GLU A 51 -5.25 1.73 -9.72
N TYR A 52 -4.84 0.91 -8.74
CA TYR A 52 -5.71 0.43 -7.68
C TYR A 52 -6.28 1.59 -6.83
N ALA A 53 -5.46 2.61 -6.57
CA ALA A 53 -5.84 3.80 -5.83
C ALA A 53 -6.98 4.61 -6.46
N LYS A 54 -7.26 4.49 -7.76
CA LYS A 54 -8.34 5.25 -8.43
C LYS A 54 -9.72 4.99 -7.83
N THR A 55 -9.92 3.85 -7.20
CA THR A 55 -11.18 3.45 -6.54
C THR A 55 -11.03 3.20 -5.04
N HIS A 56 -9.86 3.48 -4.47
CA HIS A 56 -9.52 3.21 -3.07
C HIS A 56 -8.96 4.49 -2.44
N GLU A 57 -9.83 5.22 -1.74
CA GLU A 57 -9.54 6.57 -1.25
C GLU A 57 -8.40 6.58 -0.22
N GLU A 58 -8.38 5.60 0.69
CA GLU A 58 -7.35 5.48 1.72
C GLU A 58 -5.97 5.22 1.09
N LEU A 59 -5.85 4.26 0.17
CA LEU A 59 -4.62 4.06 -0.58
C LEU A 59 -4.22 5.32 -1.38
N TRP A 60 -5.17 5.98 -2.03
CA TRP A 60 -4.90 7.21 -2.78
C TRP A 60 -4.29 8.30 -1.88
N LYS A 61 -4.89 8.58 -0.72
CA LYS A 61 -4.37 9.56 0.24
C LYS A 61 -3.01 9.17 0.82
N ALA A 62 -2.77 7.88 1.04
CA ALA A 62 -1.46 7.39 1.44
C ALA A 62 -0.40 7.67 0.35
N ILE A 63 -0.73 7.41 -0.92
CA ILE A 63 0.15 7.69 -2.06
C ILE A 63 0.38 9.19 -2.24
N GLU A 64 -0.64 10.04 -2.09
CA GLU A 64 -0.44 11.49 -2.12
C GLU A 64 0.52 11.96 -1.03
N LYS A 65 0.42 11.38 0.16
CA LYS A 65 1.27 11.77 1.30
C LYS A 65 2.72 11.30 1.18
N TRP A 66 2.95 10.06 0.76
CA TRP A 66 4.28 9.42 0.83
C TRP A 66 4.88 9.05 -0.54
N GLY A 67 4.09 9.13 -1.62
CA GLY A 67 4.49 8.71 -2.95
C GLY A 67 4.49 7.19 -3.15
N VAL A 68 4.86 6.79 -4.37
CA VAL A 68 5.22 5.41 -4.73
C VAL A 68 6.57 5.44 -5.44
N VAL A 69 7.38 4.41 -5.22
CA VAL A 69 8.68 4.18 -5.87
C VAL A 69 8.58 3.04 -6.87
#